data_AF-A0A0B2AT52-F1
#
_entry.id   AF-A0A0B2AT52-F1
#
_cell.length_a   1.000
_cell.length_b   1.000
_cell.length_c   1.000
_cell.angle_alpha   90.00
_cell.angle_beta   90.00
_cell.angle_gamma   90.00
#
_symmetry.space_group_name_H-M   'P 1'
#
loop_
_entity.id
_entity.type
_entity.pdbx_description
1 polymer ?
#
loop_
_entity_poly.entity_id
_entity_poly.type
_entity_poly.pdbx_seq_one_letter_code
_entity_poly.pdbx_strand_id
1 'polypeptide(L)' 'MIDWAAFVVVAIATVLGAGCIVLFFALGIRLGAESEDPRRSGRGVLAAASRACYVLSGAAVLFGVYLIVPYFH' A
#
# COMPACT_ATOMS: atom_id res chain seq x y z
N MET A 1 -3.74 12.06 34.24
CA MET A 1 -4.78 11.05 33.94
C MET A 1 -4.46 10.48 32.56
N ILE A 2 -4.46 9.17 32.40
CA ILE A 2 -4.01 8.53 31.16
C ILE A 2 -5.10 8.69 30.08
N ASP A 3 -4.70 9.10 28.89
CA ASP A 3 -5.64 9.40 27.80
C ASP A 3 -5.93 8.12 27.00
N TRP A 4 -6.84 7.28 27.51
CA TRP A 4 -7.21 6.01 26.89
C TRP A 4 -7.67 6.16 25.43
N ALA A 5 -8.27 7.31 25.09
CA ALA A 5 -8.71 7.62 23.73
C ALA A 5 -7.53 7.73 22.74
N ALA A 6 -6.39 8.27 23.17
CA ALA A 6 -5.21 8.42 22.30
C ALA A 6 -4.69 7.06 21.82
N PHE A 7 -4.64 6.06 22.71
CA PHE A 7 -4.21 4.70 22.34
C PHE A 7 -5.13 4.05 21.31
N VAL A 8 -6.44 4.23 21.45
CA VAL A 8 -7.43 3.70 20.49
C VAL A 8 -7.24 4.33 19.12
N VAL A 9 -7.02 5.65 19.06
CA VAL A 9 -6.76 6.35 17.80
C VAL A 9 -5.50 5.83 17.13
N VAL A 10 -4.40 5.65 17.87
CA VAL A 10 -3.15 5.09 17.31
C VAL A 10 -3.35 3.65 16.84
N ALA A 11 -4.07 2.83 17.60
CA ALA A 11 -4.36 1.45 17.21
C ALA A 11 -5.14 1.40 15.89
N ILE A 12 -6.20 2.21 15.75
CA ILE A 12 -6.98 2.29 14.51
C ILE A 12 -6.14 2.83 13.37
N ALA A 13 -5.38 3.91 13.59
CA ALA A 13 -4.54 4.54 12.57
C ALA A 13 -3.49 3.56 12.01
N THR A 14 -2.83 2.81 12.90
CA THR A 14 -1.80 1.83 12.50
C THR A 14 -2.41 0.63 11.79
N VAL A 15 -3.54 0.10 12.27
CA VAL A 15 -4.26 -1.01 11.61
C VAL A 15 -4.74 -0.61 10.22
N LEU A 16 -5.36 0.56 10.07
CA LEU A 16 -5.84 1.05 8.77
C LEU A 16 -4.67 1.34 7.82
N GLY A 17 -3.61 1.99 8.31
CA GLY A 17 -2.43 2.30 7.51
C GLY A 17 -1.75 1.03 6.99
N ALA A 18 -1.43 0.10 7.89
CA ALA A 18 -0.83 -1.18 7.53
C ALA A 18 -1.74 -2.00 6.61
N GLY A 19 -3.05 -2.09 6.94
CA GLY A 19 -4.03 -2.80 6.14
C GLY A 19 -4.14 -2.28 4.71
N CYS A 20 -4.17 -0.95 4.53
CA CYS A 20 -4.21 -0.33 3.21
C CYS A 20 -2.97 -0.70 2.37
N ILE A 21 -1.78 -0.62 2.95
CA ILE A 21 -0.51 -0.98 2.26
C ILE A 21 -0.54 -2.46 1.84
N VAL A 22 -0.90 -3.37 2.76
CA VAL A 22 -0.94 -4.82 2.49
C VAL A 22 -1.98 -5.15 1.41
N LEU A 23 -3.16 -4.51 1.44
CA LEU A 23 -4.21 -4.74 0.45
C LEU A 23 -3.79 -4.27 -0.95
N PHE A 24 -3.19 -3.08 -1.07
CA PHE A 24 -2.68 -2.59 -2.35
C PHE A 24 -1.58 -3.51 -2.92
N PHE A 25 -0.68 -3.98 -2.06
CA PHE A 25 0.36 -4.93 -2.44
C PHE A 25 -0.22 -6.27 -2.89
N ALA A 26 -1.16 -6.85 -2.12
CA ALA A 26 -1.83 -8.10 -2.47
C ALA A 26 -2.65 -8.00 -3.76
N LEU A 27 -3.34 -6.87 -4.00
CA LEU A 27 -4.01 -6.55 -5.26
C LEU A 27 -3.02 -6.50 -6.43
N GLY A 28 -1.85 -5.87 -6.23
CA GLY A 28 -0.77 -5.84 -7.22
C GLY A 28 -0.27 -7.23 -7.61
N ILE A 29 -0.06 -8.12 -6.62
CA ILE A 29 0.33 -9.52 -6.87
C ILE A 29 -0.77 -10.25 -7.66
N ARG A 30 -2.03 -10.09 -7.26
CA ARG A 30 -3.16 -10.79 -7.88
C ARG A 30 -3.41 -10.35 -9.33
N LEU A 31 -3.39 -9.04 -9.59
CA LEU A 31 -3.47 -8.47 -10.93
C LEU A 31 -2.26 -8.89 -11.80
N GLY A 32 -1.08 -9.00 -11.18
CA GLY A 32 0.13 -9.52 -11.83
C GLY A 32 -0.05 -10.97 -12.30
N ALA A 33 -0.56 -11.85 -11.45
CA ALA A 33 -0.82 -13.24 -11.80
C ALA A 33 -1.83 -13.39 -12.97
N GLU A 34 -2.85 -12.53 -13.03
CA GLU A 34 -3.84 -12.52 -14.11
C GLU A 34 -3.32 -11.94 -15.45
N SER A 35 -2.17 -11.25 -15.45
CA SER A 35 -1.59 -10.63 -16.64
C SER A 35 -0.75 -11.59 -17.50
N GLU A 36 -0.41 -12.76 -16.95
CA GLU A 36 0.40 -13.78 -17.61
C GLU A 36 -0.40 -14.58 -18.65
N ASP A 37 -1.74 -14.50 -18.59
CA ASP A 37 -2.64 -15.19 -19.51
C ASP A 37 -2.60 -14.55 -20.93
N PRO A 38 -2.08 -15.25 -21.96
CA PRO A 38 -1.81 -14.64 -23.26
C PRO A 38 -3.05 -14.21 -24.06
N ARG A 39 -4.25 -14.67 -23.70
CA ARG A 39 -5.49 -14.47 -24.49
C ARG A 39 -6.32 -13.24 -24.12
N ARG A 40 -5.95 -12.47 -23.08
CA ARG A 40 -6.77 -11.36 -22.56
C ARG A 40 -6.49 -10.05 -23.31
N SER A 41 -7.54 -9.49 -23.95
CA SER A 41 -7.51 -8.23 -24.75
C SER A 41 -7.13 -6.95 -23.95
N GLY A 42 -6.89 -7.07 -22.64
CA GLY A 42 -6.53 -5.96 -21.73
C GLY A 42 -5.16 -6.09 -21.06
N ARG A 43 -4.26 -6.92 -21.61
CA ARG A 43 -2.96 -7.29 -21.01
C ARG A 43 -2.10 -6.08 -20.60
N GLY A 44 -2.11 -5.01 -21.40
CA GLY A 44 -1.39 -3.77 -21.09
C GLY A 44 -1.97 -3.01 -19.90
N VAL A 45 -3.30 -2.97 -19.75
CA VAL A 45 -3.98 -2.24 -18.66
C VAL A 45 -3.80 -2.98 -17.32
N LEU A 46 -3.93 -4.32 -17.31
CA LEU A 46 -3.68 -5.11 -16.10
C LEU A 46 -2.22 -5.03 -15.65
N ALA A 47 -1.28 -5.10 -16.58
CA ALA A 47 0.15 -4.97 -16.28
C ALA A 47 0.53 -3.57 -15.79
N ALA A 48 -0.12 -2.51 -16.32
CA ALA A 48 0.05 -1.16 -15.83
C ALA A 48 -0.56 -0.98 -14.44
N ALA A 49 -1.74 -1.57 -14.18
CA ALA A 49 -2.43 -1.49 -12.90
C ALA A 49 -1.67 -2.18 -11.76
N SER A 50 -1.07 -3.36 -12.01
CA SER A 50 -0.24 -4.04 -11.02
C SER A 50 1.00 -3.22 -10.68
N ARG A 51 1.71 -2.71 -11.70
CA ARG A 51 2.84 -1.78 -11.51
C ARG A 51 2.45 -0.53 -10.74
N ALA A 52 1.29 0.05 -11.04
CA ALA A 52 0.78 1.19 -10.30
C ALA A 52 0.55 0.85 -8.81
N CYS A 53 -0.05 -0.30 -8.48
CA CYS A 53 -0.23 -0.75 -7.09
C CYS A 53 1.11 -0.92 -6.34
N TYR A 54 2.10 -1.53 -6.98
CA TYR A 54 3.43 -1.71 -6.39
C TYR A 54 4.14 -0.38 -6.14
N VAL A 55 4.15 0.51 -7.13
CA VAL A 55 4.78 1.83 -7.03
C VAL A 55 4.08 2.67 -5.97
N LEU A 56 2.74 2.66 -5.93
CA LEU A 56 1.97 3.40 -4.93
C LEU A 56 2.25 2.90 -3.51
N SER A 57 2.33 1.58 -3.30
CA SER A 57 2.68 0.98 -1.99
C SER A 57 4.10 1.35 -1.58
N GLY A 58 5.07 1.24 -2.49
CA GLY A 58 6.46 1.63 -2.21
C GLY A 58 6.59 3.11 -1.88
N ALA A 59 5.89 3.98 -2.63
CA ALA A 59 5.87 5.42 -2.39
C ALA A 59 5.26 5.76 -1.02
N ALA A 60 4.16 5.09 -0.64
CA ALA A 60 3.54 5.28 0.66
C ALA A 60 4.48 4.89 1.82
N VAL A 61 5.21 3.76 1.69
CA VAL A 61 6.21 3.34 2.68
C VAL A 61 7.36 4.34 2.76
N LEU A 62 7.90 4.77 1.61
CA LEU A 62 8.97 5.77 1.56
C LEU A 62 8.55 7.09 2.21
N PHE A 63 7.33 7.53 1.95
CA PHE A 63 6.77 8.74 2.57
C PHE A 63 6.62 8.58 4.09
N GLY A 64 6.18 7.41 4.56
CA GLY A 64 6.14 7.10 6.00
C GLY A 64 7.53 7.14 6.64
N VAL A 65 8.54 6.54 6.00
CA VAL A 65 9.94 6.57 6.48
C VAL A 65 10.47 8.00 6.53
N TYR A 66 10.17 8.82 5.52
CA TYR A 66 10.54 10.24 5.48
C TYR A 66 10.00 11.02 6.69
N LEU A 67 8.72 10.80 7.06
CA LEU A 67 8.12 11.47 8.20
C LEU A 67 8.63 10.96 9.56
N ILE A 68 9.03 9.69 9.66
CA ILE A 68 9.59 9.11 10.90
C ILE A 68 11.00 9.64 11.18
N VAL A 69 11.80 9.87 10.14
CA VAL A 69 13.20 10.30 10.29
C VAL A 69 13.25 11.84 10.36
N PRO A 70 13.54 12.44 11.53
CA PRO A 70 13.52 13.89 11.73
C PRO A 70 14.67 14.63 11.02
N TYR A 71 15.63 13.90 10.45
CA TYR A 71 16.70 14.50 9.64
C TYR A 71 16.23 14.87 8.23
N PHE A 72 15.12 14.29 7.76
CA PHE A 72 14.63 14.50 6.39
C PHE A 72 13.50 15.52 6.28
N HIS A 73 12.86 15.96 7.38
CA HIS A 73 11.77 16.95 7.37
C HIS A 73 12.03 18.15 8.27
#